data_AF-A0A257IT47-F1
#
_entry.id   AF-A0A257IT47-F1
#
_cell.length_a   1.000
_cell.length_b   1.000
_cell.length_c   1.000
_cell.angle_alpha   90.00
_cell.angle_beta   90.00
_cell.angle_gamma   90.00
#
_symmetry.space_group_name_H-M   'P 1'
#
loop_
_entity.id
_entity.type
_entity.pdbx_description
1 polymer ?
#
loop_
_entity_poly.entity_id
_entity_poly.type
_entity_poly.pdbx_seq_one_letter_code
_entity_poly.pdbx_strand_id
1 'polypeptide(L)'
;MQAFELRLVDMFRQEWQRAGHTQPLASIAIVDEAPEQQYLYPEFQLFQQLFQRHGLQVVIADPAHLQWRDGRLWSGDLAIDLVYNRLTDFYLEQAASAALRQAWLQQAVVLTPNPQTHALYADKRHLALFSDAARMQALG
;
A
#
# COMPACT_ATOMS: atom_id res chain seq x y z
N MET A 1 14.55 -14.83 7.85
CA MET A 1 13.22 -14.58 7.24
C MET A 1 12.37 -13.64 8.11
N GLN A 2 12.01 -14.01 9.35
CA GLN A 2 11.18 -13.16 10.24
C GLN A 2 11.73 -11.73 10.50
N ALA A 3 13.03 -11.57 10.72
CA ALA A 3 13.61 -10.24 10.96
C ALA A 3 13.49 -9.29 9.76
N PHE A 4 13.35 -9.82 8.54
CA PHE A 4 13.15 -9.01 7.34
C PHE A 4 11.67 -8.63 7.16
N GLU A 5 10.76 -9.59 7.34
CA GLU A 5 9.31 -9.36 7.38
C GLU A 5 8.95 -8.25 8.38
N LEU A 6 9.49 -8.33 9.60
CA LEU A 6 9.30 -7.32 10.64
C LEU A 6 9.78 -5.94 10.20
N ARG A 7 11.00 -5.83 9.65
CA ARG A 7 11.53 -4.53 9.16
C ARG A 7 10.67 -3.91 8.07
N LEU A 8 10.12 -4.74 7.18
CA LEU A 8 9.22 -4.26 6.14
C LEU A 8 7.94 -3.71 6.75
N VAL A 9 7.26 -4.45 7.61
CA VAL A 9 6.03 -3.97 8.27
C VAL A 9 6.30 -2.73 9.12
N ASP A 10 7.43 -2.71 9.82
CA ASP A 10 7.85 -1.56 10.64
C ASP A 10 8.07 -0.31 9.80
N MET A 11 8.53 -0.41 8.55
CA MET A 11 8.64 0.74 7.66
C MET A 11 7.27 1.39 7.41
N PHE A 12 6.21 0.61 7.17
CA PHE A 12 4.86 1.15 6.97
C PHE A 12 4.29 1.76 8.25
N ARG A 13 4.52 1.11 9.40
CA ARG A 13 4.15 1.66 10.71
C ARG A 13 4.90 2.97 11.00
N GLN A 14 6.17 3.05 10.63
CA GLN A 14 6.96 4.28 10.80
C GLN A 14 6.46 5.41 9.91
N GLU A 15 6.12 5.15 8.65
CA GLU A 15 5.52 6.18 7.77
C GLU A 15 4.20 6.68 8.34
N TRP A 16 3.35 5.78 8.85
CA TRP A 16 2.12 6.14 9.54
C TRP A 16 2.37 7.03 10.78
N GLN A 17 3.35 6.70 11.62
CA GLN A 17 3.72 7.50 12.79
C GLN A 17 4.35 8.85 12.39
N ARG A 18 5.17 8.89 11.33
CA ARG A 18 5.79 10.12 10.81
C ARG A 18 4.77 11.10 10.25
N ALA A 19 3.64 10.61 9.75
CA ALA A 19 2.50 11.45 9.36
C ALA A 19 1.75 12.09 10.55
N GLY A 20 2.17 11.78 11.80
CA GLY A 20 1.63 12.40 13.02
C GLY A 20 0.48 11.65 13.68
N HIS A 21 0.15 10.45 13.20
CA HIS A 21 -0.92 9.63 13.78
C HIS A 21 -0.48 8.97 15.07
N THR A 22 -1.30 9.09 16.11
CA THR A 22 -1.02 8.54 17.45
C THR A 22 -1.66 7.17 17.66
N GLN A 23 -2.72 6.86 16.91
CA GLN A 23 -3.33 5.54 16.87
C GLN A 23 -2.45 4.55 16.09
N PRO A 24 -2.48 3.25 16.43
CA PRO A 24 -1.77 2.24 15.63
C PRO A 24 -2.37 2.14 14.23
N LEU A 25 -1.51 1.86 13.24
CA LEU A 25 -1.94 1.52 11.88
C LEU A 25 -2.80 0.25 11.93
N ALA A 26 -4.02 0.30 11.40
CA ALA A 26 -4.94 -0.83 11.44
C ALA A 26 -5.24 -1.38 10.04
N SER A 27 -5.33 -0.54 9.01
CA SER A 27 -5.72 -0.96 7.66
C SER A 27 -4.82 -0.43 6.54
N ILE A 28 -4.57 -1.28 5.55
CA ILE A 28 -3.79 -0.96 4.36
C ILE A 28 -4.59 -1.32 3.09
N ALA A 29 -4.64 -0.40 2.12
CA ALA A 29 -5.02 -0.74 0.75
C ALA A 29 -3.78 -0.79 -0.14
N ILE A 30 -3.56 -1.91 -0.84
CA ILE A 30 -2.61 -2.01 -1.95
C ILE A 30 -3.36 -1.61 -3.21
N VAL A 31 -2.99 -0.50 -3.83
CA VAL A 31 -3.79 0.10 -4.91
C VAL A 31 -3.02 0.07 -6.22
N ASP A 32 -3.60 -0.57 -7.23
CA ASP A 32 -3.12 -0.59 -8.61
C ASP A 32 -4.32 -0.63 -9.58
N GLU A 33 -4.11 -0.29 -10.85
CA GLU A 33 -5.15 -0.37 -11.87
C GLU A 33 -5.40 -1.83 -12.28
N ALA A 34 -6.67 -2.27 -12.25
CA ALA A 34 -7.08 -3.64 -12.57
C ALA A 34 -6.14 -4.70 -11.97
N PRO A 35 -5.96 -4.73 -10.63
CA PRO A 35 -4.83 -5.39 -10.00
C PRO A 35 -4.75 -6.88 -10.32
N GLU A 36 -5.89 -7.58 -10.45
CA GLU A 36 -5.95 -9.01 -10.81
C GLU A 36 -5.41 -9.32 -12.22
N GLN A 37 -5.36 -8.32 -13.10
CA GLN A 37 -4.85 -8.45 -14.47
C GLN A 37 -3.34 -8.10 -14.54
N GLN A 38 -2.77 -7.55 -13.47
CA GLN A 38 -1.38 -7.16 -13.43
C GLN A 38 -0.48 -8.38 -13.25
N TYR A 39 0.63 -8.41 -13.98
CA TYR A 39 1.67 -9.43 -13.78
C TYR A 39 2.19 -9.48 -12.33
N LEU A 40 2.14 -8.34 -11.63
CA LEU A 40 2.57 -8.20 -10.23
C LEU A 40 1.51 -8.62 -9.20
N TYR A 41 0.31 -9.06 -9.61
CA TYR A 41 -0.74 -9.47 -8.68
C TYR A 41 -0.28 -10.51 -7.64
N PRO A 42 0.51 -11.55 -8.00
CA PRO A 42 1.03 -12.50 -7.01
C PRO A 42 1.89 -11.81 -5.92
N GLU A 43 2.63 -10.76 -6.27
CA GLU A 43 3.40 -10.01 -5.27
C GLU A 43 2.49 -9.22 -4.33
N PHE A 44 1.40 -8.64 -4.84
CA PHE A 44 0.43 -7.94 -4.01
C PHE A 44 -0.20 -8.89 -2.99
N GLN A 45 -0.47 -10.13 -3.40
CA GLN A 45 -0.94 -11.19 -2.50
C GLN A 45 0.09 -11.55 -1.43
N LEU A 46 1.39 -11.61 -1.77
CA LEU A 46 2.46 -11.84 -0.79
C LEU A 46 2.53 -10.70 0.24
N PHE A 47 2.44 -9.44 -0.19
CA PHE A 47 2.38 -8.29 0.71
C PHE A 47 1.11 -8.31 1.57
N GLN A 48 -0.04 -8.64 0.98
CA GLN A 48 -1.29 -8.77 1.71
C GLN A 48 -1.17 -9.80 2.84
N GLN A 49 -0.65 -10.99 2.54
CA GLN A 49 -0.44 -12.05 3.53
C GLN A 49 0.57 -11.64 4.60
N LEU A 50 1.67 -10.99 4.21
CA LEU A 50 2.67 -10.45 5.14
C LEU A 50 2.02 -9.52 6.15
N PHE A 51 1.33 -8.48 5.69
CA PHE A 51 0.70 -7.49 6.57
C PHE A 51 -0.40 -8.11 7.44
N GLN A 52 -1.21 -9.02 6.88
CA GLN A 52 -2.25 -9.74 7.63
C GLN A 52 -1.67 -10.60 8.76
N ARG A 53 -0.55 -11.29 8.52
CA ARG A 53 0.19 -12.04 9.55
C ARG A 53 0.70 -11.14 10.69
N HIS A 54 0.86 -9.85 10.42
CA HIS A 54 1.26 -8.84 11.41
C HIS A 54 0.07 -8.03 11.96
N GLY A 55 -1.15 -8.54 11.82
CA GLY A 55 -2.36 -8.03 12.49
C GLY A 55 -3.02 -6.85 11.78
N LEU A 56 -2.68 -6.58 10.53
CA LEU A 56 -3.27 -5.51 9.73
C LEU A 56 -4.44 -6.03 8.87
N GLN A 57 -5.48 -5.22 8.71
CA GLN A 57 -6.51 -5.47 7.70
C GLN A 57 -6.01 -4.99 6.35
N VAL A 58 -6.10 -5.83 5.32
CA VAL A 58 -5.45 -5.52 4.03
C VAL A 58 -6.32 -5.91 2.86
N VAL A 59 -6.53 -4.94 1.96
CA VAL A 59 -7.24 -5.14 0.69
C VAL A 59 -6.33 -4.81 -0.48
N ILE A 60 -6.51 -5.52 -1.59
CA ILE A 60 -5.95 -5.13 -2.88
C ILE A 60 -7.12 -4.53 -3.66
N ALA A 61 -6.98 -3.30 -4.14
CA ALA A 61 -8.09 -2.54 -4.69
C ALA A 61 -7.72 -1.81 -5.98
N ASP A 62 -8.66 -1.80 -6.92
CA ASP A 62 -8.65 -0.84 -8.02
C ASP A 62 -9.01 0.56 -7.48
N PRO A 63 -8.30 1.64 -7.88
CA PRO A 63 -8.64 2.99 -7.44
C PRO A 63 -10.10 3.37 -7.73
N ALA A 64 -10.69 2.90 -8.83
CA ALA A 64 -12.07 3.16 -9.21
C ALA A 64 -13.10 2.57 -8.23
N HIS A 65 -12.70 1.59 -7.43
CA HIS A 65 -13.56 0.97 -6.40
C HIS A 65 -13.42 1.64 -5.03
N LEU A 66 -12.51 2.61 -4.90
CA LEU A 66 -12.35 3.37 -3.65
C LEU A 66 -13.42 4.46 -3.53
N GLN A 67 -13.87 4.70 -2.31
CA GLN A 67 -14.89 5.69 -2.01
C GLN A 67 -14.38 6.67 -0.97
N TRP A 68 -14.53 7.96 -1.26
CA TRP A 68 -14.33 9.02 -0.28
C TRP A 68 -15.69 9.36 0.34
N ARG A 69 -15.88 9.03 1.61
CA ARG A 69 -17.12 9.34 2.36
C ARG A 69 -16.81 9.58 3.83
N ASP A 70 -17.55 10.50 4.43
CA ASP A 70 -17.46 10.84 5.86
C ASP A 70 -16.03 11.17 6.34
N GLY A 71 -15.27 11.87 5.49
CA GLY A 71 -13.90 12.27 5.81
C GLY A 71 -12.89 11.12 5.81
N ARG A 72 -13.24 9.96 5.24
CA ARG A 72 -12.38 8.77 5.18
C ARG A 72 -12.39 8.12 3.81
N LEU A 73 -11.30 7.43 3.50
CA LEU A 73 -11.19 6.56 2.33
C LEU A 73 -11.69 5.16 2.68
N TRP A 74 -12.49 4.57 1.80
CA TRP A 74 -13.09 3.26 2.00
C TRP A 74 -12.87 2.35 0.80
N SER A 75 -12.71 1.06 1.09
CA SER A 75 -12.80 -0.03 0.12
C SER A 75 -13.86 -1.02 0.62
N GLY A 76 -15.02 -1.05 -0.04
CA GLY A 76 -16.21 -1.69 0.52
C GLY A 76 -16.54 -1.13 1.92
N ASP A 77 -16.53 -2.00 2.93
CA ASP A 77 -16.81 -1.64 4.32
C ASP A 77 -15.55 -1.37 5.16
N LEU A 78 -14.36 -1.43 4.56
CA LEU A 78 -13.10 -1.18 5.25
C LEU A 78 -12.67 0.29 5.09
N ALA A 79 -12.58 1.02 6.21
CA ALA A 79 -11.91 2.32 6.25
C ALA A 79 -10.39 2.12 6.15
N ILE A 80 -9.72 2.92 5.31
CA ILE A 80 -8.30 2.77 4.98
C ILE A 80 -7.47 3.85 5.69
N ASP A 81 -6.49 3.43 6.49
CA ASP A 81 -5.52 4.31 7.14
C ASP A 81 -4.37 4.67 6.19
N LEU A 82 -3.83 3.66 5.49
CA LEU A 82 -2.67 3.81 4.62
C LEU A 82 -2.90 3.16 3.26
N VAL A 83 -2.45 3.82 2.20
CA VAL A 83 -2.46 3.30 0.83
C VAL A 83 -1.04 3.00 0.41
N TYR A 84 -0.77 1.72 0.12
CA TYR A 84 0.42 1.30 -0.60
C TYR A 84 0.17 1.47 -2.10
N ASN A 85 0.61 2.62 -2.63
CA ASN A 85 0.42 3.03 -4.01
C ASN A 85 1.32 2.24 -4.96
N ARG A 86 0.71 1.53 -5.91
CA ARG A 86 1.37 0.84 -7.01
C ARG A 86 1.01 1.43 -8.38
N LEU A 87 0.17 2.47 -8.41
CA LEU A 87 -0.20 3.18 -9.62
C LEU A 87 1.04 3.83 -10.26
N THR A 88 1.05 3.86 -11.59
CA THR A 88 2.05 4.60 -12.36
C THR A 88 1.81 6.11 -12.34
N ASP A 89 0.54 6.52 -12.18
CA ASP A 89 0.15 7.91 -11.94
C ASP A 89 0.30 8.26 -10.45
N PHE A 90 1.49 8.73 -10.08
CA PHE A 90 1.79 9.16 -8.72
C PHE A 90 1.06 10.45 -8.30
N TYR A 91 0.60 11.26 -9.24
CA TYR A 91 -0.11 12.51 -8.97
C TYR A 91 -1.62 12.32 -8.83
N LEU A 92 -2.12 11.10 -9.09
CA LEU A 92 -3.53 10.73 -8.97
C LEU A 92 -4.43 11.62 -9.82
N GLU A 93 -3.95 12.02 -11.00
CA GLU A 93 -4.66 12.90 -11.93
C GLU A 93 -5.84 12.19 -12.59
N GLN A 94 -5.72 10.88 -12.82
CA GLN A 94 -6.76 10.06 -13.42
C GLN A 94 -8.08 10.11 -12.64
N ALA A 95 -9.19 10.09 -13.38
CA ALA A 95 -10.53 10.19 -12.80
C ALA A 95 -10.86 9.03 -11.84
N ALA A 96 -10.37 7.82 -12.15
CA ALA A 96 -10.50 6.65 -11.29
C ALA A 96 -9.87 6.87 -9.90
N SER A 97 -8.79 7.64 -9.82
CA SER A 97 -8.08 7.96 -8.58
C SER A 97 -8.69 9.13 -7.81
N ALA A 98 -9.83 9.69 -8.23
CA ALA A 98 -10.39 10.90 -7.62
C ALA A 98 -10.67 10.75 -6.12
N ALA A 99 -11.22 9.61 -5.68
CA ALA A 99 -11.47 9.35 -4.26
C ALA A 99 -10.17 9.30 -3.45
N LEU A 100 -9.17 8.57 -3.96
CA LEU A 100 -7.84 8.48 -3.35
C LEU A 100 -7.15 9.84 -3.30
N ARG A 101 -7.24 10.63 -4.38
CA ARG A 101 -6.69 11.99 -4.44
C ARG A 101 -7.33 12.89 -3.38
N GLN A 102 -8.65 12.85 -3.23
CA GLN A 102 -9.34 13.64 -2.19
C GLN A 102 -8.89 13.24 -0.79
N ALA A 103 -8.81 11.94 -0.51
CA ALA A 103 -8.33 11.46 0.79
C ALA A 103 -6.89 11.91 1.09
N TRP A 104 -6.01 11.86 0.08
CA TRP A 104 -4.63 12.31 0.22
C TRP A 104 -4.52 13.82 0.45
N LEU A 105 -5.25 14.63 -0.33
CA LEU A 105 -5.27 16.09 -0.18
C LEU A 105 -5.83 16.53 1.18
N GLN A 106 -6.79 15.79 1.73
CA GLN A 106 -7.37 16.03 3.06
C GLN A 106 -6.56 15.38 4.19
N GLN A 107 -5.40 14.79 3.89
CA GLN A 107 -4.54 14.09 4.85
C GLN A 107 -5.26 12.99 5.64
N ALA A 108 -6.32 12.42 5.08
CA ALA A 108 -7.13 11.38 5.71
C ALA A 108 -6.57 9.97 5.51
N VAL A 109 -5.59 9.83 4.63
CA VAL A 109 -4.85 8.59 4.39
C VAL A 109 -3.37 8.92 4.24
N VAL A 110 -2.50 8.03 4.72
CA VAL A 110 -1.08 8.09 4.40
C VAL A 110 -0.85 7.39 3.07
N LEU A 111 -0.30 8.11 2.10
CA LEU A 111 0.04 7.56 0.80
C LEU A 111 1.52 7.18 0.78
N THR A 112 1.83 5.89 0.62
CA THR A 112 3.20 5.38 0.53
C THR A 112 3.41 4.61 -0.78
N PRO A 113 4.50 4.84 -1.52
CA PRO A 113 5.50 5.85 -1.22
C PRO A 113 4.94 7.26 -1.42
N ASN A 114 5.42 8.21 -0.60
CA ASN A 114 4.92 9.58 -0.63
C ASN A 114 5.26 10.26 -1.97
N PRO A 115 4.27 10.71 -2.77
CA PRO A 115 4.49 11.26 -4.11
C PRO A 115 5.49 12.42 -4.14
N GLN A 116 5.52 13.25 -3.08
CA GLN A 116 6.43 14.40 -2.98
C GLN A 116 7.89 14.01 -2.75
N THR A 117 8.15 12.80 -2.26
CA THR A 117 9.51 12.29 -2.02
C THR A 117 9.91 11.18 -3.00
N HIS A 118 8.94 10.57 -3.70
CA HIS A 118 9.16 9.38 -4.52
C HIS A 118 9.45 9.63 -6.00
N ALA A 119 9.32 10.87 -6.48
CA ALA A 119 9.87 11.23 -7.80
C ALA A 119 11.39 10.95 -7.90
N LEU A 120 12.08 10.78 -6.76
CA LEU A 120 13.51 10.45 -6.65
C LEU A 120 13.82 8.99 -6.26
N TYR A 121 12.84 8.16 -5.88
CA TYR A 121 13.06 6.84 -5.25
C TYR A 121 12.42 5.67 -6.02
N ALA A 122 12.25 5.79 -7.35
CA ALA A 122 11.85 4.70 -8.22
C ALA A 122 12.93 3.58 -8.27
N ASP A 123 13.16 2.94 -7.14
CA ASP A 123 14.20 1.95 -6.97
C ASP A 123 13.56 0.57 -6.94
N LYS A 124 13.75 -0.11 -8.07
CA LYS A 124 13.57 -1.55 -8.31
C LYS A 124 14.24 -2.47 -7.26
N ARG A 125 14.88 -1.91 -6.23
CA ARG A 125 15.63 -2.59 -5.17
C ARG A 125 14.75 -3.35 -4.17
N HIS A 126 13.54 -2.85 -3.88
CA HIS A 126 12.62 -3.60 -3.00
C HIS A 126 12.02 -4.84 -3.70
N LEU A 127 11.81 -4.76 -5.01
CA LEU A 127 11.36 -5.87 -5.87
C LEU A 127 12.40 -7.00 -5.99
N ALA A 128 13.68 -6.63 -6.15
CA ALA A 128 14.77 -7.60 -6.16
C ALA A 128 14.88 -8.39 -4.84
N LEU A 129 14.68 -7.72 -3.69
CA LEU A 129 14.72 -8.35 -2.37
C LEU A 129 13.60 -9.38 -2.14
N PHE A 130 12.39 -9.14 -2.68
CA PHE A 130 11.30 -10.12 -2.63
C PHE A 130 11.46 -11.25 -3.64
N SER A 131 11.94 -10.96 -4.85
CA SER A 131 12.23 -11.97 -5.87
C SER A 131 13.26 -12.99 -5.38
N ASP A 132 14.28 -12.55 -4.65
CA ASP A 132 15.32 -13.43 -4.10
C ASP A 132 14.76 -14.29 -2.95
N ALA A 133 13.99 -13.69 -2.03
CA ALA A 133 13.37 -14.41 -0.92
C ALA A 133 12.32 -15.43 -1.37
N ALA A 134 11.49 -15.10 -2.37
CA ALA A 134 10.51 -16.02 -2.96
C ALA A 134 11.20 -17.17 -3.73
N ARG A 135 12.31 -16.90 -4.43
CA ARG A 135 13.11 -17.95 -5.08
C ARG A 135 13.77 -18.88 -4.08
N MET A 136 14.14 -18.41 -2.88
CA MET A 136 14.70 -19.24 -1.82
C MET A 136 13.67 -20.16 -1.14
N GLN A 137 12.37 -19.88 -1.22
CA GLN A 137 11.33 -20.80 -0.73
C GLN A 137 10.95 -21.91 -1.72
N ALA A 138 11.31 -21.78 -3.00
CA ALA A 138 11.04 -22.80 -4.02
C ALA A 138 12.14 -23.87 -4.15
N LEU A 139 13.23 -23.76 -3.37
CA LEU A 139 14.37 -24.68 -3.38
C LEU A 139 14.57 -25.42 -2.03
N GLY A 140 13.54 -25.45 -1.18
CA GLY A 140 13.50 -26.20 0.07
C GLY A 140 12.38 -27.22 0.08
#